data_AF-A0A9C9FYG1-F1
#
_entry.id   AF-A0A9C9FYG1-F1
#
_cell.length_a   1.000
_cell.length_b   1.000
_cell.length_c   1.000
_cell.angle_alpha   90.00
_cell.angle_beta   90.00
_cell.angle_gamma   90.00
#
_symmetry.space_group_name_H-M   'P 1'
#
loop_
_entity.id
_entity.type
_entity.pdbx_description
1 polymer ?
#
loop_
_entity_poly.entity_id
_entity_poly.type
_entity_poly.pdbx_seq_one_letter_code
_entity_poly.pdbx_strand_id
1 'polypeptide(L)'
;MYDFRGPAEKRPLADNRIEAVMGTRKILLRGRKKKAEALIETNRLEDARALYIKICAADRRDAGAWGRLARLNWRLGRLAEAESCCRKAIGLQHGHLDAHSVLGLVSMASGKLTEAEQAFRSVLEIDDTRADAYNNLGQALGLQKRPHDAIETLKKALALNPRAPEIHNNLGHTLRSAGLVVESEAAHRRAVELRPSSPAFYSNWLLSLNYLPDANPDRIFQYHVEWGRRFSGPIAKYADYANSRDPERKLCVGYVSPDFRKHPVACFLESILGNHDHAGIQVICYADIPEEDEVTKRLRGYGVPGGWSME
;
A
#
# COMPACT_ATOMS: atom_id res chain seq x y z
N MET A 1 74.42 -43.41 24.09
CA MET A 1 72.98 -43.06 24.14
C MET A 1 72.74 -41.98 23.09
N TYR A 2 72.09 -42.31 21.98
CA TYR A 2 71.72 -41.35 20.94
C TYR A 2 70.21 -41.10 21.02
N ASP A 3 69.82 -39.83 21.23
CA ASP A 3 68.44 -39.35 21.36
C ASP A 3 67.81 -39.17 19.96
N PHE A 4 66.68 -39.84 19.71
CA PHE A 4 65.86 -39.72 18.50
C PHE A 4 64.78 -38.65 18.75
N ARG A 5 64.90 -37.49 18.10
CA ARG A 5 63.78 -36.55 17.93
C ARG A 5 63.47 -36.36 16.46
N GLY A 6 62.34 -36.91 16.01
CA GLY A 6 61.78 -36.65 14.69
C GLY A 6 61.27 -35.20 14.56
N PRO A 7 61.20 -34.65 13.34
CA PRO A 7 60.80 -33.27 13.14
C PRO A 7 59.29 -33.08 13.35
N ALA A 8 58.95 -31.99 14.05
CA ALA A 8 57.59 -31.57 14.31
C ALA A 8 56.83 -31.25 13.00
N GLU A 9 55.65 -31.85 12.84
CA GLU A 9 54.70 -31.52 11.79
C GLU A 9 54.31 -30.03 11.85
N LYS A 10 54.67 -29.27 10.81
CA LYS A 10 54.22 -27.90 10.62
C LYS A 10 52.74 -27.93 10.21
N ARG A 11 51.84 -27.47 11.10
CA ARG A 11 50.49 -27.07 10.69
C ARG A 11 50.59 -25.99 9.59
N PRO A 12 49.83 -26.09 8.49
CA PRO A 12 50.03 -25.20 7.34
C PRO A 12 49.51 -23.77 7.62
N LEU A 13 50.36 -22.77 7.38
CA LEU A 13 50.10 -21.33 7.50
C LEU A 13 48.94 -20.78 6.63
N ALA A 14 48.35 -21.59 5.75
CA ALA A 14 47.26 -21.19 4.86
C ALA A 14 45.93 -20.97 5.59
N ASP A 15 45.69 -21.70 6.69
CA ASP A 15 44.41 -21.67 7.42
C ASP A 15 44.17 -20.32 8.11
N ASN A 16 45.20 -19.77 8.75
CA ASN A 16 45.13 -18.48 9.46
C ASN A 16 44.81 -17.28 8.55
N ARG A 17 45.21 -17.31 7.27
CA ARG A 17 44.92 -16.23 6.32
C ARG A 17 43.47 -16.26 5.85
N ILE A 18 42.91 -17.44 5.64
CA ILE A 18 41.51 -17.61 5.25
C ILE A 18 40.59 -17.18 6.39
N GLU A 19 40.91 -17.58 7.63
CA GLU A 19 40.16 -17.16 8.81
C GLU A 19 40.20 -15.64 9.04
N ALA A 20 41.36 -14.99 8.88
CA ALA A 20 41.49 -13.53 9.01
C ALA A 20 40.68 -12.75 7.94
N VAL A 21 40.68 -13.22 6.70
CA VAL A 21 39.87 -12.62 5.61
C VAL A 21 38.38 -12.83 5.85
N MET A 22 37.98 -14.02 6.32
CA MET A 22 36.60 -14.32 6.69
C MET A 22 36.12 -13.47 7.87
N GLY A 23 36.97 -13.23 8.88
CA GLY A 23 36.69 -12.34 10.00
C GLY A 23 36.48 -10.88 9.55
N THR A 24 37.37 -10.39 8.68
CA THR A 24 37.27 -9.03 8.11
C THR A 24 36.00 -8.84 7.28
N ARG A 25 35.62 -9.84 6.47
CA ARG A 25 34.38 -9.84 5.69
C ARG A 25 33.13 -9.81 6.58
N LYS A 26 33.10 -10.59 7.66
CA LYS A 26 31.98 -10.59 8.62
C LYS A 26 31.82 -9.23 9.30
N ILE A 27 32.92 -8.60 9.72
CA ILE A 27 32.88 -7.26 10.33
C ILE A 27 32.33 -6.22 9.35
N LEU A 28 32.79 -6.25 8.10
CA LEU A 28 32.30 -5.36 7.05
C LEU A 28 30.80 -5.53 6.79
N LEU A 29 30.31 -6.77 6.69
CA LEU A 29 28.89 -7.06 6.50
C LEU A 29 28.03 -6.56 7.67
N ARG A 30 28.51 -6.74 8.92
CA ARG A 30 27.83 -6.22 10.11
C ARG A 30 27.75 -4.69 10.08
N GLY A 31 28.84 -4.01 9.70
CA GLY A 31 28.85 -2.56 9.53
C GLY A 31 27.87 -2.08 8.46
N ARG A 32 27.80 -2.78 7.32
CA ARG A 32 26.83 -2.48 6.24
C ARG A 32 25.39 -2.67 6.70
N LYS A 33 25.08 -3.74 7.43
CA LYS A 33 23.74 -3.97 8.01
C LYS A 33 23.35 -2.82 8.94
N LYS A 34 24.23 -2.44 9.88
CA LYS A 34 23.97 -1.32 10.81
C LYS A 34 23.69 -0.02 10.06
N LYS A 35 24.48 0.28 9.01
CA LYS A 35 24.25 1.47 8.17
C LYS A 35 22.92 1.39 7.42
N ALA A 36 22.56 0.21 6.90
CA ALA A 36 21.30 0.02 6.19
C ALA A 36 20.09 0.20 7.11
N GLU A 37 20.12 -0.31 8.34
CA GLU A 37 19.05 -0.11 9.32
C GLU A 37 18.88 1.39 9.69
N ALA A 38 19.98 2.13 9.90
CA ALA A 38 19.91 3.58 10.14
C ALA A 38 19.30 4.36 8.96
N LEU A 39 19.54 3.90 7.72
CA LEU A 39 18.91 4.47 6.53
C LEU A 39 17.41 4.17 6.47
N ILE A 40 16.98 3.00 6.95
CA ILE A 40 15.55 2.64 7.05
C ILE A 40 14.83 3.56 8.04
N GLU A 41 15.45 3.81 9.20
CA GLU A 41 14.93 4.70 10.25
C GLU A 41 14.76 6.14 9.73
N THR A 42 15.67 6.60 8.87
CA THR A 42 15.62 7.92 8.23
C THR A 42 14.84 7.93 6.91
N ASN A 43 14.09 6.86 6.61
CA ASN A 43 13.28 6.67 5.40
C ASN A 43 14.05 6.78 4.07
N ARG A 44 15.37 6.59 4.08
CA ARG A 44 16.23 6.55 2.89
C ARG A 44 16.27 5.15 2.29
N LEU A 45 15.12 4.70 1.79
CA LEU A 45 14.88 3.29 1.45
C LEU A 45 15.71 2.79 0.26
N GLU A 46 15.92 3.60 -0.78
CA GLU A 46 16.75 3.21 -1.93
C GLU A 46 18.23 3.02 -1.54
N ASP A 47 18.76 3.88 -0.65
CA ASP A 47 20.13 3.73 -0.14
C ASP A 47 20.29 2.46 0.72
N ALA A 48 19.30 2.19 1.58
CA ALA A 48 19.27 0.96 2.37
C ALA A 48 19.21 -0.27 1.46
N ARG A 49 18.37 -0.23 0.42
CA ARG A 49 18.23 -1.28 -0.59
C ARG A 49 19.56 -1.55 -1.31
N ALA A 50 20.25 -0.51 -1.75
CA ALA A 50 21.56 -0.64 -2.39
C ALA A 50 22.59 -1.34 -1.48
N LEU A 51 22.55 -1.10 -0.17
CA LEU A 51 23.39 -1.82 0.79
C LEU A 51 22.98 -3.29 0.94
N TYR A 52 21.68 -3.59 1.04
CA TYR A 52 21.21 -4.98 1.13
C TYR A 52 21.49 -5.80 -0.13
N ILE A 53 21.47 -5.19 -1.32
CA ILE A 53 21.92 -5.85 -2.55
C ILE A 53 23.39 -6.29 -2.42
N LYS A 54 24.26 -5.39 -1.94
CA LYS A 54 25.69 -5.69 -1.72
C LYS A 54 25.89 -6.74 -0.62
N ILE A 55 25.06 -6.74 0.42
CA ILE A 55 25.10 -7.74 1.50
C ILE A 55 24.72 -9.11 0.94
N CYS A 56 23.60 -9.22 0.22
CA CYS A 56 23.13 -10.50 -0.35
C CYS A 56 24.09 -11.04 -1.43
N ALA A 57 24.75 -10.17 -2.19
CA ALA A 57 25.79 -10.57 -3.14
C ALA A 57 27.03 -11.13 -2.43
N ALA A 58 27.38 -10.55 -1.27
CA ALA A 58 28.51 -10.97 -0.46
C ALA A 58 28.19 -12.17 0.45
N ASP A 59 26.94 -12.42 0.81
CA ASP A 59 26.53 -13.65 1.50
C ASP A 59 25.17 -14.11 0.96
N ARG A 60 25.23 -15.09 0.05
CA ARG A 60 24.03 -15.60 -0.62
C ARG A 60 23.17 -16.49 0.28
N ARG A 61 23.69 -16.94 1.44
CA ARG A 61 22.99 -17.84 2.37
C ARG A 61 22.34 -17.11 3.55
N ASP A 62 22.48 -15.79 3.61
CA ASP A 62 21.87 -14.96 4.66
C ASP A 62 20.38 -14.74 4.38
N ALA A 63 19.53 -15.63 4.90
CA ALA A 63 18.07 -15.55 4.75
C ALA A 63 17.51 -14.21 5.26
N GLY A 64 18.04 -13.71 6.38
CA GLY A 64 17.60 -12.43 6.97
C GLY A 64 17.93 -11.22 6.08
N ALA A 65 19.08 -11.22 5.40
CA ALA A 65 19.42 -10.17 4.44
C ALA A 65 18.48 -10.20 3.22
N TRP A 66 18.12 -11.39 2.72
CA TRP A 66 17.13 -11.53 1.65
C TRP A 66 15.74 -11.08 2.08
N GLY A 67 15.30 -11.41 3.30
CA GLY A 67 14.03 -10.94 3.86
C GLY A 67 13.97 -9.42 3.98
N ARG A 68 15.04 -8.80 4.49
CA ARG A 68 15.16 -7.33 4.56
C ARG A 68 15.13 -6.68 3.18
N LEU A 69 15.82 -7.26 2.20
CA LEU A 69 15.80 -6.78 0.82
C LEU A 69 14.39 -6.91 0.21
N ALA A 70 13.67 -8.00 0.50
CA ALA A 70 12.29 -8.19 0.05
C ALA A 70 11.36 -7.10 0.59
N ARG A 71 11.41 -6.83 1.90
CA ARG A 71 10.62 -5.78 2.55
C ARG A 71 10.91 -4.39 1.98
N LEU A 72 12.18 -4.10 1.67
CA LEU A 72 12.57 -2.84 1.03
C LEU A 72 12.01 -2.72 -0.39
N ASN A 73 12.13 -3.77 -1.21
CA ASN A 73 11.55 -3.79 -2.56
C ASN A 73 10.03 -3.60 -2.52
N TRP A 74 9.33 -4.27 -1.59
CA TRP A 74 7.88 -4.09 -1.39
C TRP A 74 7.53 -2.63 -1.08
N ARG A 75 8.21 -2.01 -0.11
CA ARG A 75 7.99 -0.60 0.26
C ARG A 75 8.28 0.38 -0.87
N LEU A 76 9.11 -0.01 -1.84
CA LEU A 76 9.46 0.78 -3.03
C LEU A 76 8.58 0.45 -4.25
N GLY A 77 7.54 -0.39 -4.11
CA GLY A 77 6.66 -0.78 -5.22
C GLY A 77 7.30 -1.78 -6.21
N ARG A 78 8.49 -2.29 -5.91
CA ARG A 78 9.23 -3.24 -6.76
C ARG A 78 8.75 -4.68 -6.51
N LEU A 79 7.54 -4.97 -6.97
CA LEU A 79 6.81 -6.20 -6.61
C LEU A 79 7.55 -7.47 -7.05
N ALA A 80 8.06 -7.51 -8.29
CA ALA A 80 8.77 -8.67 -8.83
C ALA A 80 10.08 -8.97 -8.06
N GLU A 81 10.87 -7.94 -7.77
CA GLU A 81 12.09 -8.11 -6.97
C GLU A 81 11.78 -8.51 -5.52
N ALA A 82 10.69 -7.98 -4.94
CA ALA A 82 10.25 -8.35 -3.60
C ALA A 82 9.87 -9.84 -3.53
N GLU A 83 9.08 -10.33 -4.49
CA GLU A 83 8.70 -11.75 -4.59
C GLU A 83 9.93 -12.65 -4.72
N SER A 84 10.86 -12.31 -5.63
CA SER A 84 12.10 -13.07 -5.83
C SER A 84 12.94 -13.16 -4.54
N CYS A 85 13.06 -12.06 -3.81
CA CYS A 85 13.79 -12.03 -2.54
C CYS A 85 13.07 -12.83 -1.43
N CYS A 86 11.73 -12.79 -1.36
CA CYS A 86 10.95 -13.61 -0.44
C CYS A 86 11.20 -15.10 -0.68
N ARG A 87 11.07 -15.56 -1.93
CA ARG A 87 11.29 -16.97 -2.30
C ARG A 87 12.70 -17.43 -1.96
N LYS A 88 13.72 -16.58 -2.13
CA LYS A 88 15.10 -16.87 -1.70
C LYS A 88 15.22 -17.00 -0.19
N ALA A 89 14.65 -16.07 0.58
CA ALA A 89 14.68 -16.13 2.04
C ALA A 89 13.99 -17.40 2.57
N ILE A 90 12.81 -17.73 2.04
CA ILE A 90 12.04 -18.93 2.40
C ILE A 90 12.77 -20.21 1.99
N GLY A 91 13.43 -20.23 0.82
CA GLY A 91 14.23 -21.38 0.39
C GLY A 91 15.47 -21.64 1.27
N LEU A 92 16.01 -20.60 1.90
CA LEU A 92 17.12 -20.70 2.87
C LEU A 92 16.63 -21.04 4.28
N GLN A 93 15.47 -20.53 4.66
CA GLN A 93 14.84 -20.75 5.95
C GLN A 93 13.32 -20.85 5.77
N HIS A 94 12.79 -22.08 5.76
CA HIS A 94 11.37 -22.34 5.47
C HIS A 94 10.42 -21.58 6.42
N GLY A 95 10.78 -21.47 7.70
CA GLY A 95 10.02 -20.73 8.71
C GLY A 95 10.32 -19.22 8.78
N HIS A 96 10.81 -18.59 7.71
CA HIS A 96 11.14 -17.15 7.73
C HIS A 96 9.87 -16.28 7.70
N LEU A 97 9.28 -16.05 8.89
CA LEU A 97 8.00 -15.37 9.10
C LEU A 97 7.86 -14.04 8.33
N ASP A 98 8.87 -13.17 8.38
CA ASP A 98 8.83 -11.86 7.71
C ASP A 98 8.76 -12.00 6.18
N ALA A 99 9.37 -13.05 5.62
CA ALA A 99 9.40 -13.28 4.17
C ALA A 99 8.06 -13.84 3.69
N HIS A 100 7.43 -14.73 4.46
CA HIS A 100 6.05 -15.16 4.18
C HIS A 100 5.06 -13.99 4.28
N SER A 101 5.22 -13.13 5.28
CA SER A 101 4.38 -11.94 5.44
C SER A 101 4.50 -11.00 4.23
N VAL A 102 5.72 -10.70 3.78
CA VAL A 102 5.95 -9.85 2.61
C VAL A 102 5.49 -10.53 1.31
N LEU A 103 5.69 -11.85 1.17
CA LEU A 103 5.19 -12.60 0.02
C LEU A 103 3.66 -12.47 -0.08
N GLY A 104 2.94 -12.63 1.03
CA GLY A 104 1.50 -12.46 1.06
C GLY A 104 1.05 -11.07 0.61
N LEU A 105 1.73 -10.01 1.08
CA LEU A 105 1.44 -8.63 0.66
C LEU A 105 1.71 -8.40 -0.83
N VAL A 106 2.85 -8.88 -1.34
CA VAL A 106 3.23 -8.76 -2.74
C VAL A 106 2.29 -9.54 -3.66
N SER A 107 1.93 -10.76 -3.29
CA SER A 107 0.97 -11.58 -4.03
C SER A 107 -0.42 -10.94 -4.04
N MET A 108 -0.86 -10.34 -2.93
CA MET A 108 -2.13 -9.63 -2.85
C MET A 108 -2.14 -8.39 -3.78
N ALA A 109 -1.08 -7.58 -3.73
CA ALA A 109 -0.93 -6.42 -4.63
C ALA A 109 -0.83 -6.81 -6.11
N SER A 110 -0.31 -8.00 -6.40
CA SER A 110 -0.21 -8.55 -7.75
C SER A 110 -1.47 -9.31 -8.20
N GLY A 111 -2.55 -9.32 -7.40
CA GLY A 111 -3.79 -10.06 -7.69
C GLY A 111 -3.69 -11.58 -7.58
N LYS A 112 -2.56 -12.13 -7.10
CA LYS A 112 -2.33 -13.57 -6.87
C LYS A 112 -2.94 -13.99 -5.53
N LEU A 113 -4.27 -13.88 -5.42
CA LEU A 113 -4.95 -13.96 -4.12
C LEU A 113 -4.85 -15.32 -3.43
N THR A 114 -4.78 -16.43 -4.18
CA THR A 114 -4.59 -17.77 -3.60
C THR A 114 -3.20 -17.92 -2.98
N GLU A 115 -2.17 -17.38 -3.64
CA GLU A 115 -0.80 -17.38 -3.10
C GLU A 115 -0.70 -16.47 -1.87
N ALA A 116 -1.39 -15.33 -1.89
CA ALA A 116 -1.47 -14.44 -0.74
C ALA A 116 -2.07 -15.13 0.49
N GLU A 117 -3.20 -15.82 0.31
CA GLU A 117 -3.83 -16.63 1.37
C GLU A 117 -2.85 -17.68 1.91
N GLN A 118 -2.20 -18.45 1.04
CA GLN A 118 -1.27 -19.50 1.48
C GLN A 118 -0.10 -18.91 2.28
N ALA A 119 0.48 -17.80 1.84
CA ALA A 119 1.57 -17.14 2.54
C ALA A 119 1.16 -16.64 3.93
N PHE A 120 -0.03 -16.05 4.08
CA PHE A 120 -0.54 -15.62 5.39
C PHE A 120 -0.89 -16.81 6.29
N ARG A 121 -1.41 -17.92 5.74
CA ARG A 121 -1.61 -19.16 6.49
C ARG A 121 -0.28 -19.72 7.01
N SER A 122 0.78 -19.72 6.19
CA SER A 122 2.11 -20.13 6.65
C SER A 122 2.66 -19.23 7.76
N VAL A 123 2.35 -17.93 7.78
CA VAL A 123 2.67 -17.07 8.94
C VAL A 123 1.94 -17.54 10.20
N LEU A 124 0.64 -17.84 10.08
CA LEU A 124 -0.21 -18.26 11.20
C LEU A 124 0.08 -19.69 11.68
N GLU A 125 0.61 -20.56 10.82
CA GLU A 125 1.13 -21.89 11.21
C GLU A 125 2.38 -21.78 12.09
N ILE A 126 3.18 -20.72 11.89
CA ILE A 126 4.40 -20.45 12.67
C ILE A 126 4.07 -19.68 13.96
N ASP A 127 3.18 -18.70 13.87
CA ASP A 127 2.75 -17.84 14.99
C ASP A 127 1.28 -17.43 14.82
N ASP A 128 0.40 -18.11 15.55
CA ASP A 128 -1.05 -17.92 15.52
C ASP A 128 -1.53 -16.75 16.40
N THR A 129 -0.61 -16.02 17.05
CA THR A 129 -0.94 -14.85 17.90
C THR A 129 -0.88 -13.53 17.14
N ARG A 130 -0.63 -13.59 15.82
CA ARG A 130 -0.46 -12.43 14.94
C ARG A 130 -1.78 -11.86 14.43
N ALA A 131 -2.27 -10.84 15.12
CA ALA A 131 -3.45 -10.08 14.69
C ALA A 131 -3.30 -9.49 13.26
N ASP A 132 -2.10 -9.02 12.90
CA ASP A 132 -1.84 -8.45 11.58
C ASP A 132 -1.88 -9.50 10.46
N ALA A 133 -1.42 -10.73 10.73
CA ALA A 133 -1.49 -11.83 9.77
C ALA A 133 -2.95 -12.27 9.54
N TYR A 134 -3.77 -12.39 10.59
CA TYR A 134 -5.21 -12.62 10.43
C TYR A 134 -5.90 -11.48 9.68
N ASN A 135 -5.54 -10.23 9.97
CA ASN A 135 -6.08 -9.08 9.24
C ASN A 135 -5.78 -9.13 7.74
N ASN A 136 -4.55 -9.48 7.36
CA ASN A 136 -4.16 -9.59 5.96
C ASN A 136 -4.79 -10.82 5.28
N LEU A 137 -4.91 -11.95 5.98
CA LEU A 137 -5.66 -13.12 5.50
C LEU A 137 -7.14 -12.76 5.25
N GLY A 138 -7.77 -12.04 6.17
CA GLY A 138 -9.14 -11.57 6.03
C GLY A 138 -9.33 -10.67 4.80
N GLN A 139 -8.41 -9.74 4.57
CA GLN A 139 -8.40 -8.93 3.34
C GLN A 139 -8.27 -9.78 2.07
N ALA A 140 -7.33 -10.74 2.05
CA ALA A 140 -7.14 -11.63 0.91
C ALA A 140 -8.42 -12.44 0.59
N LEU A 141 -9.07 -12.99 1.63
CA LEU A 141 -10.34 -13.71 1.50
C LEU A 141 -11.48 -12.81 0.98
N GLY A 142 -11.55 -11.56 1.46
CA GLY A 142 -12.51 -10.57 0.97
C GLY A 142 -12.33 -10.29 -0.52
N LEU A 143 -11.08 -10.10 -0.97
CA LEU A 143 -10.75 -9.92 -2.39
C LEU A 143 -11.06 -11.16 -3.23
N GLN A 144 -10.98 -12.37 -2.66
CA GLN A 144 -11.42 -13.61 -3.30
C GLN A 144 -12.95 -13.76 -3.35
N LYS A 145 -13.72 -12.76 -2.91
CA LYS A 145 -15.20 -12.82 -2.81
C LYS A 145 -15.69 -13.91 -1.84
N ARG A 146 -14.96 -14.15 -0.75
CA ARG A 146 -15.34 -15.04 0.35
C ARG A 146 -15.61 -14.23 1.63
N PRO A 147 -16.67 -13.38 1.64
CA PRO A 147 -16.86 -12.40 2.71
C PRO A 147 -17.11 -13.03 4.08
N HIS A 148 -17.79 -14.18 4.17
CA HIS A 148 -18.05 -14.84 5.45
C HIS A 148 -16.75 -15.36 6.10
N ASP A 149 -15.89 -16.04 5.32
CA ASP A 149 -14.58 -16.49 5.81
C ASP A 149 -13.70 -15.31 6.24
N ALA A 150 -13.75 -14.21 5.48
CA ALA A 150 -13.04 -12.98 5.79
C ALA A 150 -13.52 -12.34 7.10
N ILE A 151 -14.84 -12.28 7.34
CA ILE A 151 -15.43 -11.75 8.58
C ILE A 151 -14.96 -12.56 9.79
N GLU A 152 -15.04 -13.89 9.74
CA GLU A 152 -14.61 -14.74 10.86
C GLU A 152 -13.10 -14.63 11.11
N THR A 153 -12.30 -14.49 10.05
CA THR A 153 -10.86 -14.26 10.14
C THR A 153 -10.55 -12.89 10.78
N LEU A 154 -11.27 -11.84 10.39
CA LEU A 154 -11.10 -10.49 10.95
C LEU A 154 -11.57 -10.41 12.42
N LYS A 155 -12.60 -11.17 12.81
CA LYS A 155 -13.00 -11.32 14.21
C LYS A 155 -11.89 -11.95 15.06
N LYS A 156 -11.18 -12.97 14.55
CA LYS A 156 -9.99 -13.53 15.22
C LYS A 156 -8.88 -12.47 15.37
N ALA A 157 -8.66 -11.68 14.33
CA ALA A 157 -7.71 -10.57 14.38
C ALA A 157 -8.08 -9.54 15.46
N LEU A 158 -9.36 -9.20 15.60
CA LEU A 158 -9.88 -8.32 16.65
C LEU A 158 -9.81 -8.94 18.05
N ALA A 159 -10.00 -10.25 18.19
CA ALA A 159 -9.85 -10.92 19.48
C ALA A 159 -8.41 -10.81 20.02
N LEU A 160 -7.42 -10.83 19.12
CA LEU A 160 -6.01 -10.62 19.46
C LEU A 160 -5.63 -9.15 19.64
N ASN A 161 -6.22 -8.24 18.85
CA ASN A 161 -5.98 -6.80 18.98
C ASN A 161 -7.27 -5.97 18.79
N PRO A 162 -8.06 -5.75 19.86
CA PRO A 162 -9.34 -5.06 19.77
C PRO A 162 -9.26 -3.57 19.42
N ARG A 163 -8.08 -2.96 19.56
CA ARG A 163 -7.85 -1.52 19.37
C ARG A 163 -7.11 -1.17 18.07
N ALA A 164 -6.98 -2.12 17.14
CA ALA A 164 -6.40 -1.86 15.83
C ALA A 164 -7.45 -1.29 14.86
N PRO A 165 -7.39 0.02 14.49
CA PRO A 165 -8.38 0.63 13.62
C PRO A 165 -8.38 0.05 12.20
N GLU A 166 -7.24 -0.44 11.71
CA GLU A 166 -7.13 -1.08 10.39
C GLU A 166 -8.03 -2.31 10.29
N ILE A 167 -8.10 -3.11 11.37
CA ILE A 167 -8.89 -4.34 11.40
C ILE A 167 -10.39 -4.00 11.40
N HIS A 168 -10.80 -3.00 12.18
CA HIS A 168 -12.17 -2.49 12.17
C HIS A 168 -12.57 -1.94 10.79
N ASN A 169 -11.69 -1.19 10.13
CA ASN A 169 -11.93 -0.68 8.78
C ASN A 169 -12.08 -1.82 7.76
N ASN A 170 -11.20 -2.81 7.79
CA ASN A 170 -11.27 -3.96 6.89
C ASN A 170 -12.49 -4.85 7.15
N LEU A 171 -12.90 -4.97 8.43
CA LEU A 171 -14.15 -5.64 8.78
C LEU A 171 -15.34 -4.88 8.22
N GLY A 172 -15.37 -3.55 8.35
CA GLY A 172 -16.39 -2.70 7.75
C GLY A 172 -16.53 -2.91 6.25
N HIS A 173 -15.42 -2.85 5.50
CA HIS A 173 -15.43 -3.13 4.06
C HIS A 173 -15.99 -4.51 3.72
N THR A 174 -15.58 -5.53 4.48
CA THR A 174 -16.01 -6.92 4.26
C THR A 174 -17.51 -7.09 4.55
N LEU A 175 -17.99 -6.52 5.66
CA LEU A 175 -19.41 -6.52 6.05
C LEU A 175 -20.27 -5.82 5.01
N ARG A 176 -19.83 -4.67 4.48
CA ARG A 176 -20.54 -3.96 3.41
C ARG A 176 -20.67 -4.82 2.15
N SER A 177 -19.58 -5.47 1.73
CA SER A 177 -19.60 -6.40 0.60
C SER A 177 -20.49 -7.62 0.82
N ALA A 178 -20.76 -7.99 2.07
CA ALA A 178 -21.72 -9.03 2.45
C ALA A 178 -23.17 -8.53 2.57
N GLY A 179 -23.43 -7.23 2.37
CA GLY A 179 -24.75 -6.62 2.56
C GLY A 179 -25.12 -6.30 4.02
N LEU A 180 -24.20 -6.52 4.97
CA LEU A 180 -24.38 -6.26 6.40
C LEU A 180 -24.05 -4.80 6.71
N VAL A 181 -24.91 -3.90 6.22
CA VAL A 181 -24.65 -2.45 6.18
C VAL A 181 -24.63 -1.79 7.57
N VAL A 182 -25.45 -2.28 8.51
CA VAL A 182 -25.52 -1.74 9.88
C VAL A 182 -24.24 -2.10 10.65
N GLU A 183 -23.80 -3.36 10.57
CA GLU A 183 -22.57 -3.83 11.18
C GLU A 183 -21.34 -3.20 10.52
N SER A 184 -21.38 -2.99 9.20
CA SER A 184 -20.35 -2.26 8.46
C SER A 184 -20.17 -0.84 9.00
N GLU A 185 -21.26 -0.10 9.20
CA GLU A 185 -21.20 1.24 9.78
C GLU A 185 -20.55 1.20 11.17
N ALA A 186 -20.99 0.29 12.03
CA ALA A 186 -20.47 0.20 13.39
C ALA A 186 -18.96 -0.08 13.41
N ALA A 187 -18.48 -0.97 12.53
CA ALA A 187 -17.06 -1.27 12.38
C ALA A 187 -16.26 -0.06 11.86
N HIS A 188 -16.72 0.62 10.81
CA HIS A 188 -16.02 1.82 10.31
C HIS A 188 -16.03 2.96 11.32
N ARG A 189 -17.15 3.20 12.02
CA ARG A 189 -17.24 4.17 13.11
C ARG A 189 -16.21 3.86 14.19
N ARG A 190 -16.05 2.58 14.56
CA ARG A 190 -15.04 2.17 15.52
C ARG A 190 -13.60 2.45 15.05
N ALA A 191 -13.31 2.28 13.77
CA ALA A 191 -12.03 2.67 13.19
C ALA A 191 -11.77 4.19 13.32
N VAL A 192 -12.79 5.01 13.07
CA VAL A 192 -12.74 6.47 13.25
C VAL A 192 -12.54 6.85 14.70
N GLU A 193 -13.25 6.24 15.65
CA GLU A 193 -13.07 6.49 17.10
C GLU A 193 -11.64 6.17 17.57
N LEU A 194 -11.05 5.08 17.06
CA LEU A 194 -9.71 4.64 17.42
C LEU A 194 -8.61 5.49 16.77
N ARG A 195 -8.85 6.01 15.54
CA ARG A 195 -7.95 6.95 14.88
C ARG A 195 -8.74 8.07 14.18
N PRO A 196 -9.14 9.10 14.95
CA PRO A 196 -9.93 10.20 14.40
C PRO A 196 -9.18 11.01 13.34
N SER A 197 -7.85 11.02 13.37
CA SER A 197 -7.01 11.77 12.44
C SER A 197 -6.86 11.13 11.05
N SER A 198 -7.49 9.98 10.77
CA SER A 198 -7.40 9.33 9.46
C SER A 198 -8.54 9.79 8.54
N PRO A 199 -8.24 10.53 7.44
CA PRO A 199 -9.26 10.90 6.46
C PRO A 199 -9.89 9.67 5.81
N ALA A 200 -9.09 8.64 5.51
CA ALA A 200 -9.53 7.42 4.85
C ALA A 200 -10.58 6.65 5.68
N PHE A 201 -10.37 6.47 6.98
CA PHE A 201 -11.35 5.80 7.84
C PHE A 201 -12.65 6.58 7.93
N TYR A 202 -12.57 7.92 8.01
CA TYR A 202 -13.74 8.77 8.07
C TYR A 202 -14.52 8.73 6.73
N SER A 203 -13.84 8.76 5.59
CA SER A 203 -14.46 8.60 4.27
C SER A 203 -15.17 7.24 4.12
N ASN A 204 -14.56 6.15 4.62
CA ASN A 204 -15.18 4.82 4.58
C ASN A 204 -16.43 4.71 5.47
N TRP A 205 -16.39 5.38 6.63
CA TRP A 205 -17.56 5.50 7.49
C TRP A 205 -18.69 6.30 6.81
N LEU A 206 -18.39 7.47 6.25
CA LEU A 206 -19.35 8.28 5.50
C LEU A 206 -19.98 7.51 4.34
N LEU A 207 -19.18 6.76 3.59
CA LEU A 207 -19.69 5.90 2.53
C LEU A 207 -20.68 4.86 3.07
N SER A 208 -20.42 4.29 4.25
CA SER A 208 -21.33 3.32 4.88
C SER A 208 -22.66 3.93 5.32
N LEU A 209 -22.66 5.20 5.75
CA LEU A 209 -23.89 5.91 6.13
C LEU A 209 -24.90 6.01 4.99
N ASN A 210 -24.43 6.10 3.73
CA ASN A 210 -25.30 6.19 2.56
C ASN A 210 -26.11 4.92 2.27
N TYR A 211 -25.78 3.79 2.91
CA TYR A 211 -26.47 2.51 2.71
C TYR A 211 -27.35 2.10 3.90
N LEU A 212 -27.43 2.92 4.95
CA LEU A 212 -28.29 2.65 6.08
C LEU A 212 -29.76 2.97 5.73
N PRO A 213 -30.71 2.08 6.04
CA PRO A 213 -32.11 2.23 5.63
C PRO A 213 -32.80 3.44 6.29
N ASP A 214 -32.46 3.73 7.55
CA ASP A 214 -33.13 4.77 8.36
C ASP A 214 -32.25 6.02 8.59
N ALA A 215 -31.27 6.25 7.71
CA ALA A 215 -30.34 7.35 7.89
C ALA A 215 -30.99 8.70 7.59
N ASN A 216 -30.79 9.68 8.49
CA ASN A 216 -31.21 11.05 8.25
C ASN A 216 -30.25 11.74 7.26
N PRO A 217 -30.71 12.16 6.07
CA PRO A 217 -29.85 12.79 5.05
C PRO A 217 -29.17 14.07 5.52
N ASP A 218 -29.86 14.91 6.31
CA ASP A 218 -29.28 16.14 6.86
C ASP A 218 -28.10 15.81 7.77
N ARG A 219 -28.22 14.74 8.56
CA ARG A 219 -27.14 14.30 9.44
C ARG A 219 -25.96 13.76 8.64
N ILE A 220 -26.20 12.97 7.59
CA ILE A 220 -25.14 12.53 6.66
C ILE A 220 -24.43 13.75 6.06
N PHE A 221 -25.18 14.74 5.59
CA PHE A 221 -24.63 15.98 5.04
C PHE A 221 -23.74 16.72 6.06
N GLN A 222 -24.21 16.88 7.30
CA GLN A 222 -23.40 17.52 8.34
C GLN A 222 -22.08 16.77 8.60
N TYR A 223 -22.07 15.43 8.57
CA TYR A 223 -20.82 14.66 8.72
C TYR A 223 -19.86 14.84 7.54
N HIS A 224 -20.36 15.02 6.31
CA HIS A 224 -19.51 15.36 5.17
C HIS A 224 -18.92 16.78 5.30
N VAL A 225 -19.71 17.74 5.79
CA VAL A 225 -19.22 19.10 6.09
C VAL A 225 -18.14 19.06 7.19
N GLU A 226 -18.33 18.25 8.23
CA GLU A 226 -17.33 18.05 9.29
C GLU A 226 -16.03 17.45 8.75
N TRP A 227 -16.13 16.42 7.89
CA TRP A 227 -14.97 15.85 7.21
C TRP A 227 -14.18 16.92 6.45
N GLY A 228 -14.87 17.74 5.65
CA GLY A 228 -14.24 18.83 4.90
C GLY A 228 -13.55 19.84 5.82
N ARG A 229 -14.21 20.27 6.90
CA ARG A 229 -13.59 21.17 7.89
C ARG A 229 -12.35 20.59 8.56
N ARG A 230 -12.30 19.27 8.71
CA ARG A 230 -11.24 18.57 9.45
C ARG A 230 -10.03 18.23 8.58
N PHE A 231 -10.27 17.80 7.35
CA PHE A 231 -9.24 17.19 6.49
C PHE A 231 -8.93 18.01 5.25
N SER A 232 -9.78 18.96 4.87
CA SER A 232 -9.42 19.92 3.84
C SER A 232 -8.60 21.06 4.44
N GLY A 233 -7.56 21.48 3.72
CA GLY A 233 -6.82 22.69 4.06
C GLY A 233 -7.69 23.96 3.91
N PRO A 234 -7.18 25.14 4.32
CA PRO A 234 -7.88 26.38 4.08
C PRO A 234 -8.16 26.55 2.58
N ILE A 235 -9.45 26.52 2.22
CA ILE A 235 -9.88 26.79 0.85
C ILE A 235 -9.87 28.30 0.68
N ALA A 236 -9.07 28.78 -0.27
CA ALA A 236 -9.07 30.19 -0.63
C ALA A 236 -10.50 30.60 -1.04
N LYS A 237 -11.07 31.57 -0.34
CA LYS A 237 -12.33 32.18 -0.76
C LYS A 237 -12.00 33.15 -1.89
N TYR A 238 -12.40 32.81 -3.11
CA TYR A 238 -12.36 33.73 -4.22
C TYR A 238 -13.51 34.73 -4.05
N ALA A 239 -13.17 35.98 -3.78
CA ALA A 239 -14.13 37.09 -3.70
C ALA A 239 -14.12 37.96 -4.97
N ASP A 240 -12.96 38.03 -5.63
CA ASP A 240 -12.74 38.83 -6.81
C ASP A 240 -12.51 37.93 -8.02
N TYR A 241 -13.35 38.09 -9.04
CA TYR A 241 -13.25 37.37 -10.30
C TYR A 241 -12.81 38.35 -11.38
N ALA A 242 -11.64 38.11 -11.98
CA ALA A 242 -11.10 38.94 -13.07
C ALA A 242 -11.88 38.80 -14.40
N ASN A 243 -12.83 37.87 -14.46
CA ASN A 243 -13.61 37.59 -15.66
C ASN A 243 -14.54 38.76 -15.97
N SER A 244 -14.51 39.24 -17.21
CA SER A 244 -15.47 40.22 -17.71
C SER A 244 -16.92 39.73 -17.56
N ARG A 245 -17.85 40.66 -17.29
CA ARG A 245 -19.30 40.40 -17.26
C ARG A 245 -19.97 40.57 -18.64
N ASP A 246 -19.18 40.68 -19.69
CA ASP A 246 -19.65 40.70 -21.08
C ASP A 246 -20.47 39.43 -21.39
N PRO A 247 -21.76 39.54 -21.78
CA PRO A 247 -22.60 38.39 -22.10
C PRO A 247 -22.20 37.68 -23.40
N GLU A 248 -21.46 38.34 -24.30
CA GLU A 248 -21.06 37.78 -25.60
C GLU A 248 -19.72 37.01 -25.53
N ARG A 249 -19.05 37.04 -24.38
CA ARG A 249 -17.80 36.31 -24.21
C ARG A 249 -18.06 34.81 -24.18
N LYS A 250 -17.06 34.03 -24.62
CA LYS A 250 -17.11 32.58 -24.39
C LYS A 250 -17.17 32.26 -22.90
N LEU A 251 -18.09 31.38 -22.52
CA LEU A 251 -18.17 30.87 -21.16
C LEU A 251 -17.07 29.83 -20.96
N CYS A 252 -16.20 30.04 -19.97
CA CYS A 252 -15.20 29.06 -19.60
C CYS A 252 -15.76 28.14 -18.52
N VAL A 253 -15.80 26.84 -18.81
CA VAL A 253 -16.30 25.81 -17.89
C VAL A 253 -15.16 24.84 -17.58
N GLY A 254 -14.78 24.80 -16.31
CA GLY A 254 -13.77 23.88 -15.78
C GLY A 254 -14.42 22.64 -15.16
N TYR A 255 -14.09 21.46 -15.67
CA TYR A 255 -14.44 20.19 -15.05
C TYR A 255 -13.25 19.66 -14.27
N VAL A 256 -13.41 19.46 -12.96
CA VAL A 256 -12.39 18.86 -12.08
C VAL A 256 -12.85 17.47 -11.70
N SER A 257 -12.07 16.44 -12.04
CA SER A 257 -12.48 15.05 -11.76
C SER A 257 -11.29 14.09 -11.66
N PRO A 258 -11.24 13.25 -10.61
CA PRO A 258 -10.32 12.11 -10.54
C PRO A 258 -10.81 10.89 -11.33
N ASP A 259 -11.94 11.04 -12.03
CA ASP A 259 -12.61 9.97 -12.76
C ASP A 259 -12.51 10.15 -14.28
N PHE A 260 -11.60 10.99 -14.76
CA PHE A 260 -11.24 11.10 -16.18
C PHE A 260 -10.40 9.92 -16.66
N ARG A 261 -10.92 8.72 -16.44
CA ARG A 261 -10.33 7.41 -16.74
C ARG A 261 -11.46 6.39 -16.91
N LYS A 262 -11.15 5.12 -17.05
CA LYS A 262 -12.12 4.02 -17.05
C LYS A 262 -12.84 3.93 -15.70
N HIS A 263 -13.89 4.72 -15.56
CA HIS A 263 -14.72 4.85 -14.38
C HIS A 263 -16.18 5.11 -14.78
N PRO A 264 -17.19 4.67 -14.02
CA PRO A 264 -18.60 4.91 -14.36
C PRO A 264 -18.95 6.40 -14.59
N VAL A 265 -18.32 7.32 -13.85
CA VAL A 265 -18.54 8.77 -14.04
C VAL A 265 -18.17 9.23 -15.45
N ALA A 266 -17.10 8.68 -16.04
CA ALA A 266 -16.69 9.00 -17.41
C ALA A 266 -17.78 8.67 -18.44
N CYS A 267 -18.57 7.61 -18.22
CA CYS A 267 -19.67 7.23 -19.11
C CYS A 267 -20.75 8.31 -19.22
N PHE A 268 -20.94 9.11 -18.16
CA PHE A 268 -21.90 10.21 -18.15
C PHE A 268 -21.28 11.53 -18.63
N LEU A 269 -19.99 11.76 -18.31
CA LEU A 269 -19.29 12.99 -18.68
C LEU A 269 -19.02 13.09 -20.17
N GLU A 270 -18.74 11.99 -20.85
CA GLU A 270 -18.34 11.99 -22.27
C GLU A 270 -19.39 12.67 -23.16
N SER A 271 -20.67 12.33 -22.98
CA SER A 271 -21.76 12.95 -23.74
C SER A 271 -21.90 14.44 -23.42
N ILE A 272 -21.68 14.87 -22.18
CA ILE A 272 -21.75 16.29 -21.81
C ILE A 272 -20.61 17.05 -22.49
N LEU A 273 -19.38 16.53 -22.41
CA LEU A 273 -18.20 17.16 -22.96
C LEU A 273 -18.28 17.30 -24.49
N GLY A 274 -18.75 16.26 -25.19
CA GLY A 274 -18.85 16.26 -26.65
C GLY A 274 -20.04 17.01 -27.23
N ASN A 275 -21.06 17.34 -26.44
CA ASN A 275 -22.25 18.07 -26.90
C ASN A 275 -22.29 19.52 -26.40
N HIS A 276 -21.21 20.03 -25.82
CA HIS A 276 -21.10 21.47 -25.55
C HIS A 276 -21.17 22.26 -26.86
N ASP A 277 -21.77 23.44 -26.81
CA ASP A 277 -21.58 24.43 -27.86
C ASP A 277 -20.14 24.96 -27.80
N HIS A 278 -19.22 24.30 -28.48
CA HIS A 278 -17.81 24.70 -28.50
C HIS A 278 -17.57 26.05 -29.21
N ALA A 279 -18.58 26.64 -29.87
CA ALA A 279 -18.51 28.02 -30.35
C ALA A 279 -18.62 29.00 -29.19
N GLY A 280 -19.62 28.85 -28.31
CA GLY A 280 -19.86 29.72 -27.15
C GLY A 280 -19.19 29.29 -25.84
N ILE A 281 -18.72 28.04 -25.72
CA ILE A 281 -18.17 27.47 -24.49
C ILE A 281 -16.73 26.98 -24.68
N GLN A 282 -15.85 27.41 -23.79
CA GLN A 282 -14.50 26.90 -23.63
C GLN A 282 -14.46 25.86 -22.51
N VAL A 283 -14.27 24.60 -22.87
CA VAL A 283 -14.19 23.48 -21.93
C VAL A 283 -12.74 23.27 -21.51
N ILE A 284 -12.50 23.24 -20.20
CA ILE A 284 -11.21 22.91 -19.57
C ILE A 284 -11.42 21.71 -18.64
N CYS A 285 -10.53 20.73 -18.71
CA CYS A 285 -10.55 19.54 -17.87
C CYS A 285 -9.30 19.50 -16.96
N TYR A 286 -9.53 19.39 -15.67
CA TYR A 286 -8.53 19.22 -14.62
C TYR A 286 -8.63 17.77 -14.13
N ALA A 287 -7.67 16.94 -14.54
CA ALA A 287 -7.64 15.52 -14.24
C ALA A 287 -6.70 15.24 -13.07
N ASP A 288 -7.25 14.73 -11.98
CA ASP A 288 -6.50 14.25 -10.81
C ASP A 288 -6.42 12.71 -10.88
N ILE A 289 -5.60 12.20 -11.80
CA ILE A 289 -5.49 10.76 -12.06
C ILE A 289 -4.03 10.29 -11.98
N PRO A 290 -3.77 9.11 -11.39
CA PRO A 290 -2.40 8.62 -11.23
C PRO A 290 -1.78 8.12 -12.55
N GLU A 291 -2.59 7.61 -13.48
CA GLU A 291 -2.16 7.10 -14.78
C GLU A 291 -3.27 7.34 -15.82
N GLU A 292 -2.87 7.62 -17.06
CA GLU A 292 -3.80 7.78 -18.18
C GLU A 292 -4.17 6.44 -18.80
N ASP A 293 -5.44 6.29 -19.18
CA ASP A 293 -5.91 5.16 -19.98
C ASP A 293 -6.56 5.62 -21.30
N GLU A 294 -7.10 4.66 -22.05
CA GLU A 294 -7.74 4.95 -23.34
C GLU A 294 -9.00 5.83 -23.20
N VAL A 295 -9.67 5.83 -22.05
CA VAL A 295 -10.79 6.75 -21.78
C VAL A 295 -10.24 8.15 -21.54
N THR A 296 -9.19 8.30 -20.75
CA THR A 296 -8.52 9.59 -20.54
C THR A 296 -8.13 10.25 -21.87
N LYS A 297 -7.45 9.51 -22.75
CA LYS A 297 -7.02 10.01 -24.07
C LYS A 297 -8.20 10.45 -24.92
N ARG A 298 -9.30 9.70 -24.89
CA ARG A 298 -10.53 10.04 -25.60
C ARG A 298 -11.17 11.32 -25.04
N LEU A 299 -11.31 11.42 -23.72
CA LEU A 299 -11.92 12.58 -23.05
C LEU A 299 -11.11 13.86 -23.25
N ARG A 300 -9.78 13.76 -23.37
CA ARG A 300 -8.89 14.88 -23.67
C ARG A 300 -9.25 15.59 -24.97
N GLY A 301 -9.79 14.87 -25.95
CA GLY A 301 -10.19 15.44 -27.24
C GLY A 301 -11.31 16.48 -27.17
N TYR A 302 -12.07 16.53 -26.07
CA TYR A 302 -13.18 17.48 -25.90
C TYR A 302 -12.77 18.80 -25.22
N GLY A 303 -11.59 18.83 -24.58
CA GLY A 303 -11.04 20.06 -24.03
C GLY A 303 -10.43 20.94 -25.11
N VAL A 304 -10.32 22.24 -24.86
CA VAL A 304 -9.53 23.11 -25.73
C VAL A 304 -8.04 22.72 -25.72
N PRO A 305 -7.25 23.05 -26.76
CA PRO A 305 -5.81 22.85 -26.75
C PRO A 305 -5.16 23.50 -25.52
N GLY A 306 -4.40 22.72 -24.74
CA GLY A 306 -3.80 23.17 -23.47
C GLY A 306 -4.79 23.27 -22.29
N GLY A 307 -6.08 22.99 -22.51
CA GLY A 307 -7.12 22.92 -21.49
C GLY A 307 -7.20 21.56 -20.78
N TRP A 308 -6.09 20.81 -20.77
CA TRP A 308 -5.95 19.58 -20.01
C TRP A 308 -4.78 19.75 -19.05
N SER A 309 -5.06 19.70 -17.76
CA SER A 309 -4.03 19.69 -16.72
C SER A 309 -4.08 18.38 -15.95
N MET A 310 -2.90 17.90 -15.58
CA MET A 310 -2.68 16.74 -14.72
C MET A 310 -2.00 17.26 -13.46
N GLU A 311 -2.56 16.95 -12.30
CA GLU A 311 -1.90 17.14 -11.00
C GLU A 311 -1.48 15.79 -10.41
#